data_AF-A0A090W7Z5-F1
#
_entry.id   AF-A0A090W7Z5-F1
#
_cell.length_a   1.000
_cell.length_b   1.000
_cell.length_c   1.000
_cell.angle_alpha   90.00
_cell.angle_beta   90.00
_cell.angle_gamma   90.00
#
_symmetry.space_group_name_H-M   'P 1'
#
loop_
_entity.id
_entity.type
_entity.pdbx_description
1 polymer ?
#
loop_
_entity_poly.entity_id
_entity_poly.type
_entity_poly.pdbx_seq_one_letter_code
_entity_poly.pdbx_strand_id
1 'polypeptide(L)'
;MGEHKLIINNLVAKGYVKFIPFDYGVSLLHYDIKFFEEVELEIKATEFNPIRFIYNLQDGFKHKFGVDNSMKNIEQFQSVIFTNKTNGSNSLIFPKDSKIEINIIHIVRAKFLKKKNL
;
A
#
# COMPACT_ATOMS: atom_id res chain seq x y z
N MET A 1 -12.57 17.30 4.41
CA MET A 1 -12.11 15.91 4.66
C MET A 1 -13.18 14.99 4.11
N GLY A 2 -12.83 13.98 3.31
CA GLY A 2 -13.81 13.09 2.70
C GLY A 2 -13.23 11.71 2.50
N GLU A 3 -14.04 10.68 2.71
CA GLU A 3 -13.72 9.32 2.30
C GLU A 3 -13.95 9.19 0.79
N HIS A 4 -13.00 8.56 0.11
CA HIS A 4 -13.13 8.22 -1.31
C HIS A 4 -13.08 6.70 -1.47
N LYS A 5 -13.93 6.15 -2.34
CA LYS A 5 -14.01 4.70 -2.57
C LYS A 5 -13.92 4.38 -4.06
N LEU A 6 -12.95 3.56 -4.43
CA LEU A 6 -12.82 2.97 -5.75
C LEU A 6 -13.37 1.55 -5.71
N ILE A 7 -14.41 1.28 -6.50
CA ILE A 7 -14.97 -0.07 -6.66
C ILE A 7 -14.25 -0.76 -7.81
N ILE A 8 -13.87 -2.02 -7.59
CA ILE A 8 -13.24 -2.88 -8.59
C ILE A 8 -14.17 -4.06 -8.82
N ASN A 9 -14.58 -4.28 -10.06
CA ASN A 9 -15.44 -5.39 -10.45
C ASN A 9 -15.19 -5.76 -11.92
N ASN A 10 -14.19 -6.60 -12.14
CA ASN A 10 -13.83 -7.10 -13.46
C ASN A 10 -13.29 -8.54 -13.35
N LEU A 11 -12.79 -9.08 -14.47
CA LEU A 11 -12.27 -10.45 -14.53
C LEU A 11 -10.99 -10.67 -13.72
N VAL A 12 -10.23 -9.61 -13.42
CA VAL A 12 -8.96 -9.68 -12.66
C VAL A 12 -9.23 -9.61 -11.16
N ALA A 13 -10.18 -8.79 -10.72
CA ALA A 13 -10.44 -8.57 -9.30
C ALA A 13 -11.86 -8.07 -9.01
N LYS A 14 -12.31 -8.32 -7.77
CA LYS A 14 -13.56 -7.80 -7.21
C LYS A 14 -13.36 -7.31 -5.77
N GLY A 15 -13.79 -6.09 -5.48
CA GLY A 15 -13.67 -5.49 -4.16
C GLY A 15 -13.63 -3.97 -4.21
N TYR A 16 -12.91 -3.36 -3.28
CA TYR A 16 -12.72 -1.91 -3.27
C TYR A 16 -11.40 -1.46 -2.65
N VAL A 17 -11.03 -0.23 -2.97
CA VAL A 17 -10.01 0.55 -2.26
C VAL A 17 -10.71 1.76 -1.65
N LYS A 18 -10.58 1.93 -0.33
CA LYS A 18 -11.02 3.11 0.39
C LYS A 18 -9.82 4.00 0.69
N PHE A 19 -9.95 5.31 0.47
CA PHE A 19 -8.94 6.32 0.77
C PHE A 19 -9.52 7.36 1.72
N ILE A 20 -8.79 7.64 2.80
CA ILE A 20 -9.16 8.63 3.81
C ILE A 20 -7.96 9.57 4.00
N PRO A 21 -8.02 10.82 3.49
CA PRO A 21 -7.00 11.83 3.75
C PRO A 21 -7.19 12.42 5.15
N PHE A 22 -6.09 12.56 5.87
CA PHE A 22 -5.99 13.31 7.11
C PHE A 22 -5.13 14.57 6.89
N ASP A 23 -5.08 15.44 7.90
CA ASP A 23 -4.23 16.61 7.86
C ASP A 23 -2.74 16.26 7.92
N TYR A 24 -1.90 17.23 7.56
CA TYR A 24 -0.45 17.14 7.66
C TYR A 24 0.17 16.01 6.83
N GLY A 25 -0.46 15.65 5.71
CA GLY A 25 0.09 14.68 4.75
C GLY A 25 0.05 13.23 5.24
N VAL A 26 -0.87 12.92 6.13
CA VAL A 26 -1.21 11.55 6.53
C VAL A 26 -2.44 11.09 5.74
N SER A 27 -2.45 9.84 5.29
CA SER A 27 -3.66 9.24 4.71
C SER A 27 -3.72 7.75 5.00
N LEU A 28 -4.93 7.20 5.08
CA LEU A 28 -5.18 5.77 5.13
C LEU A 28 -5.71 5.28 3.78
N LEU A 29 -5.16 4.18 3.29
CA LEU A 29 -5.79 3.34 2.29
C LEU A 29 -6.21 2.03 2.95
N HIS A 30 -7.39 1.55 2.61
CA HIS A 30 -7.86 0.23 3.01
C HIS A 30 -8.26 -0.52 1.75
N TYR A 31 -7.62 -1.66 1.53
CA TYR A 31 -7.87 -2.54 0.40
C TYR A 31 -8.68 -3.72 0.94
N ASP A 32 -9.75 -4.06 0.24
CA ASP A 32 -10.56 -5.24 0.52
C ASP A 32 -10.95 -5.84 -0.83
N ILE A 33 -10.08 -6.70 -1.36
CA ILE A 33 -10.08 -7.13 -2.77
C ILE A 33 -9.87 -8.64 -2.87
N LYS A 34 -10.72 -9.31 -3.64
CA LYS A 34 -10.46 -10.67 -4.15
C LYS A 34 -9.78 -10.55 -5.51
N PHE A 35 -8.59 -11.13 -5.64
CA PHE A 35 -7.89 -11.26 -6.91
C PHE A 35 -8.18 -12.64 -7.51
N PHE A 36 -8.52 -12.68 -8.79
CA PHE A 36 -8.76 -13.91 -9.57
C PHE A 36 -7.57 -14.28 -10.45
N GLU A 37 -6.61 -13.36 -10.57
CA GLU A 37 -5.33 -13.53 -11.26
C GLU A 37 -4.21 -13.00 -10.37
N GLU A 38 -2.97 -13.41 -10.64
CA GLU A 38 -1.81 -12.81 -9.95
C GLU A 38 -1.67 -11.36 -10.40
N VAL A 39 -1.50 -10.45 -9.45
CA VAL A 39 -1.36 -9.01 -9.72
C VAL A 39 -0.10 -8.48 -9.06
N GLU A 40 0.79 -7.90 -9.85
CA GLU A 40 1.92 -7.11 -9.37
C GLU A 40 1.58 -5.61 -9.44
N LEU A 41 1.57 -4.95 -8.28
CA LEU A 41 1.43 -3.50 -8.17
C LEU A 41 2.82 -2.88 -7.96
N GLU A 42 3.36 -2.28 -9.01
CA GLU A 42 4.62 -1.54 -8.95
C GLU A 42 4.41 -0.12 -8.37
N ILE A 43 5.15 0.18 -7.30
CA ILE A 43 5.13 1.44 -6.57
C ILE A 43 6.41 2.21 -6.89
N LYS A 44 6.32 3.13 -7.85
CA LYS A 44 7.44 3.99 -8.26
C LYS A 44 7.68 5.12 -7.26
N ALA A 45 8.94 5.53 -7.14
CA ALA A 45 9.29 6.73 -6.38
C ALA A 45 8.63 7.96 -7.01
N THR A 46 7.96 8.76 -6.18
CA THR A 46 7.44 10.08 -6.55
C THR A 46 8.22 11.15 -5.80
N GLU A 47 8.16 12.41 -6.22
CA GLU A 47 8.81 13.53 -5.54
C GLU A 47 8.46 13.63 -4.04
N PHE A 48 7.30 13.10 -3.63
CA PHE A 48 6.80 13.14 -2.25
C PHE A 48 7.21 11.94 -1.40
N ASN A 49 7.63 10.85 -2.04
CA ASN A 49 8.13 9.60 -1.46
C ASN A 49 7.65 9.28 -0.03
N PRO A 50 6.37 8.90 0.14
CA PRO A 50 5.80 8.70 1.46
C PRO A 50 6.38 7.47 2.14
N ILE A 51 6.49 7.54 3.47
CA ILE A 51 6.68 6.34 4.30
C ILE A 51 5.36 5.59 4.28
N ARG A 52 5.42 4.28 4.03
CA ARG A 52 4.27 3.38 3.96
C ARG A 52 4.35 2.36 5.07
N PHE A 53 3.26 2.24 5.83
CA PHE A 53 3.07 1.19 6.82
C PHE A 53 1.91 0.33 6.34
N ILE A 54 2.19 -0.91 5.95
CA ILE A 54 1.17 -1.86 5.52
C ILE A 54 0.95 -2.87 6.64
N TYR A 55 -0.31 -3.11 7.01
CA TYR A 55 -0.74 -4.16 7.92
C TYR A 55 -1.66 -5.12 7.18
N ASN A 56 -1.34 -6.42 7.21
CA ASN A 56 -2.11 -7.46 6.55
C ASN A 56 -3.16 -8.07 7.48
N LEU A 57 -4.40 -8.22 7.00
CA LEU A 57 -5.52 -8.78 7.75
C LEU A 57 -5.97 -10.16 7.25
N GLN A 58 -5.64 -10.52 6.02
CA GLN A 58 -6.11 -11.76 5.36
C GLN A 58 -4.93 -12.51 4.72
N ASP A 59 -5.14 -13.09 3.53
CA ASP A 59 -4.16 -13.93 2.84
C ASP A 59 -2.81 -13.21 2.66
N GLY A 60 -1.74 -13.99 2.60
CA GLY A 60 -0.39 -13.47 2.43
C GLY A 60 -0.14 -12.90 1.02
N PHE A 61 0.75 -11.92 0.96
CA PHE A 61 1.26 -11.35 -0.30
C PHE A 61 2.78 -11.19 -0.24
N LYS A 62 3.42 -10.91 -1.38
CA LYS A 62 4.88 -10.68 -1.41
C LYS A 62 5.21 -9.21 -1.60
N HIS A 63 6.23 -8.74 -0.90
CA HIS A 63 6.84 -7.44 -1.11
C HIS A 63 8.21 -7.61 -1.76
N LYS A 64 8.42 -6.97 -2.91
CA LYS A 64 9.71 -6.94 -3.63
C LYS A 64 10.37 -5.59 -3.40
N PHE A 65 11.54 -5.60 -2.78
CA PHE A 65 12.37 -4.41 -2.55
C PHE A 65 13.25 -4.15 -3.79
N GLY A 66 13.00 -3.08 -4.54
CA GLY A 66 13.69 -2.91 -5.84
C GLY A 66 15.18 -2.60 -5.77
N VAL A 67 15.70 -2.10 -4.63
CA VAL A 67 17.15 -1.84 -4.49
C VAL A 67 17.93 -3.13 -4.26
N ASP A 68 17.38 -4.04 -3.45
CA ASP A 68 18.07 -5.26 -3.02
C ASP A 68 17.60 -6.49 -3.82
N ASN A 69 16.64 -6.29 -4.73
CA ASN A 69 15.87 -7.30 -5.46
C ASN A 69 15.36 -8.44 -4.57
N SER A 70 15.23 -8.17 -3.26
CA SER A 70 14.83 -9.16 -2.26
C SER A 70 13.32 -9.22 -2.17
N MET A 71 12.80 -10.42 -1.98
CA MET A 71 11.37 -10.66 -1.84
C MET A 71 11.08 -11.18 -0.45
N LYS A 72 10.03 -10.65 0.18
CA LYS A 72 9.55 -11.09 1.50
C LYS A 72 8.08 -11.43 1.41
N ASN A 73 7.70 -12.56 1.99
CA ASN A 73 6.30 -12.87 2.22
C ASN A 73 5.81 -12.08 3.43
N ILE A 74 4.64 -11.48 3.29
CA ILE A 74 3.91 -10.78 4.35
C ILE A 74 2.69 -11.62 4.64
N GLU A 75 2.76 -12.39 5.73
CA GLU A 75 1.68 -13.28 6.16
C GLU A 75 0.55 -12.50 6.85
N GLN A 76 -0.53 -13.20 7.17
CA GLN A 76 -1.63 -12.62 7.94
C GLN A 76 -1.11 -12.01 9.26
N PHE A 77 -1.64 -10.84 9.62
CA PHE A 77 -1.27 -10.08 10.83
C PHE A 77 0.19 -9.60 10.89
N GLN A 78 0.94 -9.70 9.79
CA GLN A 78 2.27 -9.11 9.69
C GLN A 78 2.21 -7.68 9.15
N SER A 79 3.23 -6.90 9.53
CA SER A 79 3.43 -5.53 9.06
C SER A 79 4.66 -5.45 8.16
N VAL A 80 4.61 -4.57 7.16
CA VAL A 80 5.79 -4.13 6.41
C VAL A 80 5.85 -2.62 6.38
N ILE A 81 7.05 -2.07 6.62
CA ILE A 81 7.31 -0.64 6.61
C ILE A 81 8.38 -0.38 5.57
N PHE A 82 8.09 0.49 4.61
CA PHE A 82 9.06 0.85 3.59
C PHE A 82 8.87 2.29 3.09
N THR A 83 9.94 2.81 2.50
CA THR A 83 9.94 4.01 1.68
C THR A 83 10.76 3.67 0.42
N ASN A 84 10.50 4.34 -0.69
CA ASN A 84 11.32 4.11 -1.87
C ASN A 84 12.67 4.84 -1.63
N LYS A 85 13.80 4.31 -2.10
CA LYS A 85 15.01 5.14 -2.25
C LYS A 85 14.92 5.86 -3.60
N THR A 86 15.61 6.99 -3.75
CA THR A 86 15.72 7.68 -5.05
C THR A 86 16.16 6.66 -6.11
N ASN A 87 15.39 6.56 -7.20
CA ASN A 87 15.53 5.58 -8.31
C ASN A 87 15.11 4.11 -8.04
N GLY A 88 14.57 3.76 -6.87
CA GLY A 88 14.03 2.43 -6.59
C GLY A 88 12.51 2.34 -6.79
N SER A 89 12.01 1.21 -7.31
CA SER A 89 10.60 0.82 -7.19
C SER A 89 10.44 -0.26 -6.13
N ASN A 90 9.26 -0.34 -5.50
CA ASN A 90 8.88 -1.50 -4.69
C ASN A 90 7.65 -2.13 -5.34
N SER A 91 7.48 -3.45 -5.24
CA SER A 91 6.28 -4.10 -5.77
C SER A 91 5.53 -4.85 -4.67
N LEU A 92 4.21 -4.81 -4.73
CA LEU A 92 3.33 -5.72 -4.00
C LEU A 92 2.83 -6.77 -4.99
N ILE A 93 3.05 -8.05 -4.70
CA ILE A 93 2.63 -9.16 -5.56
C ILE A 93 1.53 -9.92 -4.81
N PHE A 94 0.31 -9.81 -5.33
CA PHE A 94 -0.88 -10.46 -4.80
C PHE A 94 -1.09 -11.79 -5.56
N PRO A 95 -1.09 -12.94 -4.87
CA PRO A 95 -1.27 -14.22 -5.53
C PRO A 95 -2.61 -14.35 -6.24
N LYS A 96 -2.66 -15.19 -7.27
CA LYS A 96 -3.92 -15.63 -7.87
C LYS A 96 -4.84 -16.26 -6.82
N ASP A 97 -6.14 -16.07 -6.98
CA ASP A 97 -7.20 -16.62 -6.12
C ASP A 97 -7.06 -16.23 -4.63
N SER A 98 -6.44 -15.08 -4.32
CA SER A 98 -6.24 -14.59 -2.95
C SER A 98 -7.25 -13.52 -2.55
N LYS A 99 -7.63 -13.51 -1.26
CA LYS A 99 -8.38 -12.43 -0.62
C LYS A 99 -7.40 -11.55 0.14
N ILE A 100 -7.18 -10.34 -0.39
CA ILE A 100 -6.30 -9.35 0.21
C ILE A 100 -7.13 -8.34 0.97
N GLU A 101 -6.82 -8.20 2.26
CA GLU A 101 -7.31 -7.13 3.09
C GLU A 101 -6.12 -6.47 3.78
N ILE A 102 -5.79 -5.24 3.39
CA ILE A 102 -4.61 -4.53 3.91
C ILE A 102 -4.97 -3.09 4.28
N ASN A 103 -4.39 -2.61 5.37
CA ASN A 103 -4.39 -1.20 5.74
C ASN A 103 -3.04 -0.59 5.43
N ILE A 104 -3.02 0.53 4.72
CA ILE A 104 -1.81 1.26 4.36
C ILE A 104 -1.90 2.67 4.91
N ILE A 105 -1.01 3.00 5.86
CA ILE A 105 -0.82 4.37 6.31
C ILE A 105 0.29 4.99 5.46
N HIS A 106 -0.02 6.09 4.79
CA HIS A 106 0.95 6.93 4.10
C HIS A 106 1.28 8.17 4.92
N ILE A 107 2.57 8.49 5.00
CA ILE A 107 3.06 9.71 5.65
C ILE A 107 4.00 10.46 4.69
N VAL A 108 3.57 11.62 4.22
CA VAL A 108 4.41 12.56 3.46
C VAL A 108 5.22 13.39 4.44
N ARG A 109 6.50 13.01 4.65
CA ARG A 109 7.37 13.56 5.69
C ARG A 109 7.45 15.09 5.69
N ALA A 110 7.57 15.70 4.50
CA ALA A 110 7.67 17.15 4.36
C ALA A 110 6.42 17.92 4.84
N LYS A 111 5.23 17.32 4.71
CA LYS A 111 3.97 17.88 5.22
C LYS A 111 3.78 17.56 6.71
N PHE A 112 4.15 16.36 7.11
CA PHE A 112 4.01 15.90 8.50
C PHE A 112 4.86 16.72 9.47
N LEU A 113 6.09 17.06 9.11
CA LEU A 113 6.98 17.85 9.97
C LEU A 113 6.49 19.29 10.20
N LYS A 114 5.68 19.87 9.30
CA LYS A 114 5.08 21.21 9.48
C LYS A 114 4.06 21.25 10.62
N LYS A 115 3.58 20.09 11.09
CA LYS A 115 2.69 19.97 12.27
C LYS A 115 3.37 20.47 13.56
N LYS A 116 4.70 20.45 13.65
CA LYS A 116 5.45 20.82 14.87
C LYS A 116 5.44 22.31 15.22
N ASN A 117 4.85 23.16 14.39
CA ASN A 117 4.80 24.62 14.59
C ASN A 117 3.38 25.14 14.92
N LEU A 118 2.53 24.29 15.51
CA LEU A 118 1.23 24.65 16.07
C LEU A 118 1.23 24.40 17.58
#